data_AF-A0A849UBD7-F1
#
_entry.id   AF-A0A849UBD7-F1
#
_cell.length_a   1.000
_cell.length_b   1.000
_cell.length_c   1.000
_cell.angle_alpha   90.00
_cell.angle_beta   90.00
_cell.angle_gamma   90.00
#
_symmetry.space_group_name_H-M   'P 1'
#
loop_
_entity.id
_entity.type
_entity.pdbx_description
1 polymer ?
#
loop_
_entity_poly.entity_id
_entity_poly.type
_entity_poly.pdbx_seq_one_letter_code
_entity_poly.pdbx_strand_id
1 'polypeptide(L)'
;IKELVDTSLPPAVVTEIRSSIMAIDGVEGIHLLRSRQMGEDALIDAHIVVDPRITVSEGHMIGDIVRDDLIKRFDDVMDVLVHVDPEDDEGIFEDSKPLTRADVQSLLDEYLVEVKTAIEDFRIHYLDGQIEVEVILPYAFSVDPKKLAYLTKQCKLIRTRIKKIDNVFLFFKL
;
A
#
# COMPACT_ATOMS: atom_id res chain seq x y z
N ILE A 1 44.52 -6.80 -8.62
CA ILE A 1 43.33 -6.07 -9.10
C ILE A 1 42.14 -6.72 -8.39
N LYS A 2 41.58 -6.06 -7.36
CA LYS A 2 40.39 -6.54 -6.66
C LYS A 2 39.21 -6.21 -7.57
N GLU A 3 38.55 -7.23 -8.10
CA GLU A 3 37.34 -7.05 -8.91
C GLU A 3 36.25 -6.35 -8.09
N LEU A 4 35.44 -5.53 -8.76
CA LEU A 4 34.22 -4.89 -8.27
C LEU A 4 33.19 -5.97 -7.93
N VAL A 5 33.33 -6.61 -6.77
CA VAL A 5 32.28 -7.46 -6.21
C VAL A 5 31.50 -6.60 -5.23
N ASP A 6 30.27 -6.25 -5.59
CA ASP A 6 29.30 -5.62 -4.69
C ASP A 6 29.17 -6.50 -3.45
N THR A 7 29.77 -6.04 -2.36
CA THR A 7 29.77 -6.77 -1.09
C THR A 7 28.74 -6.12 -0.19
N SER A 8 27.92 -6.93 0.48
CA SER A 8 27.01 -6.41 1.51
C SER A 8 27.82 -5.76 2.63
N LEU A 9 27.24 -4.74 3.27
CA LEU A 9 27.75 -4.23 4.54
C LEU A 9 27.88 -5.37 5.57
N PRO A 10 28.76 -5.22 6.58
CA PRO A 10 28.90 -6.20 7.64
C PRO A 10 27.53 -6.51 8.29
N PRO A 11 27.24 -7.78 8.64
CA PRO A 11 25.93 -8.16 9.20
C PRO A 11 25.52 -7.38 10.46
N ALA A 12 26.48 -6.95 11.27
CA ALA A 12 26.23 -6.09 12.43
C ALA A 12 25.66 -4.73 12.01
N VAL A 13 26.24 -4.08 11.00
CA VAL A 13 25.78 -2.80 10.45
C VAL A 13 24.39 -2.96 9.83
N VAL A 14 24.15 -4.04 9.09
CA VAL A 14 22.82 -4.33 8.52
C VAL A 14 21.77 -4.51 9.63
N THR A 15 22.13 -5.11 10.76
CA THR A 15 21.25 -5.28 11.93
C THR A 15 20.93 -3.93 12.59
N GLU A 16 21.91 -3.04 12.70
CA GLU A 16 21.72 -1.68 13.22
C GLU A 16 20.84 -0.83 12.29
N ILE A 17 21.07 -0.88 10.98
CA ILE A 17 20.23 -0.23 9.96
C ILE A 17 18.79 -0.71 10.11
N ARG A 18 18.55 -2.03 10.12
CA ARG A 18 17.22 -2.61 10.31
C ARG A 18 16.55 -2.10 11.59
N SER A 19 17.31 -2.01 12.69
CA SER A 19 16.81 -1.51 13.96
C SER A 19 16.48 -0.01 13.91
N SER A 20 17.23 0.80 13.16
CA SER A 20 16.94 2.23 12.96
C SER A 20 15.64 2.40 12.18
N ILE A 21 15.48 1.67 11.07
CA ILE A 21 14.27 1.72 10.24
C ILE A 21 13.03 1.32 11.05
N MET A 22 13.08 0.21 11.81
CA MET A 22 11.96 -0.24 12.64
C MET A 22 11.61 0.70 13.80
N ALA A 23 12.48 1.66 14.15
CA ALA A 23 12.23 2.65 15.19
C ALA A 23 11.51 3.91 14.67
N ILE A 24 11.35 4.04 13.35
CA ILE A 24 10.67 5.16 12.70
C ILE A 24 9.15 4.94 12.78
N ASP A 25 8.43 5.95 13.26
CA ASP A 25 6.98 5.93 13.36
C ASP A 25 6.33 5.76 11.98
N GLY A 26 5.31 4.90 11.91
CA GLY A 26 4.65 4.51 10.66
C GLY A 26 5.30 3.36 9.88
N VAL A 27 6.51 2.90 10.25
CA VAL A 27 7.07 1.65 9.72
C VAL A 27 6.54 0.46 10.52
N GLU A 28 5.81 -0.42 9.86
CA GLU A 28 5.25 -1.64 10.46
C GLU A 28 6.11 -2.88 10.22
N GLY A 29 6.94 -2.87 9.17
CA GLY A 29 7.78 -4.01 8.82
C GLY A 29 8.86 -3.68 7.78
N ILE A 30 9.77 -4.64 7.59
CA ILE A 30 10.82 -4.61 6.55
C ILE A 30 11.01 -6.04 6.04
N HIS A 31 10.49 -6.34 4.86
CA HIS A 31 10.66 -7.65 4.24
C HIS A 31 11.94 -7.74 3.36
N LEU A 32 12.42 -6.62 2.82
CA LEU A 32 13.67 -6.57 2.06
C LEU A 32 14.60 -5.47 2.57
N LEU A 33 15.85 -5.85 2.85
CA LEU A 33 16.93 -4.91 3.14
C LEU A 33 18.21 -5.42 2.49
N ARG A 34 18.66 -4.71 1.46
CA ARG A 34 19.90 -5.00 0.74
C ARG A 34 20.85 -3.82 0.90
N SER A 35 22.12 -4.15 1.02
CA SER A 35 23.18 -3.15 1.02
C SER A 35 24.25 -3.54 0.03
N ARG A 36 24.88 -2.54 -0.55
CA ARG A 36 25.98 -2.68 -1.50
C ARG A 36 27.08 -1.70 -1.12
N GLN A 37 28.28 -2.19 -0.90
CA GLN A 37 29.46 -1.37 -0.71
C GLN A 37 30.06 -0.96 -2.06
N MET A 38 30.30 0.33 -2.24
CA MET A 38 30.92 0.96 -3.41
C MET A 38 32.10 1.83 -2.97
N GLY A 39 33.28 1.22 -2.85
CA GLY A 39 34.45 1.91 -2.30
C GLY A 39 34.30 2.11 -0.79
N GLU A 40 34.33 3.37 -0.34
CA GLU A 40 34.07 3.74 1.06
C GLU A 40 32.58 3.97 1.31
N ASP A 41 31.79 4.18 0.25
CA ASP A 41 30.36 4.44 0.34
C ASP A 41 29.53 3.15 0.32
N ALA A 42 28.29 3.25 0.74
CA ALA A 42 27.28 2.20 0.72
C ALA A 42 25.95 2.73 0.16
N LEU A 43 25.30 1.87 -0.61
CA LEU A 43 23.94 2.06 -1.09
C LEU A 43 23.01 1.08 -0.37
N ILE A 44 21.83 1.55 0.00
CA ILE A 44 20.79 0.72 0.63
C ILE A 44 19.55 0.68 -0.26
N ASP A 45 18.98 -0.51 -0.41
CA ASP A 45 17.66 -0.73 -0.97
C ASP A 45 16.81 -1.41 0.11
N ALA A 46 15.76 -0.71 0.56
CA ALA A 46 14.87 -1.16 1.61
C ALA A 46 13.45 -1.19 1.07
N HIS A 47 12.72 -2.25 1.39
CA HIS A 47 11.27 -2.27 1.27
C HIS A 47 10.68 -2.26 2.66
N ILE A 48 9.90 -1.21 2.96
CA ILE A 48 9.21 -1.04 4.22
C ILE A 48 7.73 -1.33 4.04
N VAL A 49 7.12 -1.92 5.06
CA VAL A 49 5.67 -2.08 5.15
C VAL A 49 5.12 -0.95 6.01
N VAL A 50 4.05 -0.31 5.54
CA VAL A 50 3.31 0.75 6.24
C VAL A 50 1.83 0.42 6.27
N ASP A 51 1.04 1.09 7.11
CA ASP A 51 -0.41 0.88 7.18
C ASP A 51 -1.06 1.10 5.78
N PRO A 52 -1.79 0.10 5.22
CA PRO A 52 -2.39 0.18 3.89
C PRO A 52 -3.50 1.22 3.71
N ARG A 53 -3.93 1.88 4.80
CA ARG A 53 -5.00 2.88 4.82
C ARG A 53 -4.50 4.31 4.86
N ILE A 54 -3.19 4.53 5.01
CA ILE A 54 -2.62 5.87 4.88
C ILE A 54 -2.67 6.34 3.42
N THR A 55 -2.50 7.64 3.24
CA THR A 55 -2.42 8.20 1.88
C THR A 55 -1.08 7.88 1.24
N VAL A 56 -1.05 7.81 -0.09
CA VAL A 56 0.22 7.68 -0.85
C VAL A 56 1.22 8.79 -0.48
N SER A 57 0.74 10.01 -0.22
CA SER A 57 1.62 11.11 0.19
C SER A 57 2.23 10.92 1.59
N GLU A 58 1.48 10.31 2.51
CA GLU A 58 1.97 10.00 3.86
C GLU A 58 2.96 8.83 3.82
N GLY A 59 2.64 7.77 3.08
CA GLY A 59 3.58 6.66 2.86
C GLY A 59 4.89 7.13 2.21
N HIS A 60 4.81 8.02 1.21
CA HIS A 60 6.00 8.63 0.62
C HIS A 60 6.85 9.40 1.65
N MET A 61 6.20 10.16 2.54
CA MET A 61 6.91 10.88 3.60
C MET A 61 7.60 9.94 4.59
N ILE A 62 6.98 8.81 4.96
CA ILE A 62 7.63 7.79 5.80
C ILE A 62 8.89 7.27 5.11
N GLY A 63 8.82 6.96 3.81
CA GLY A 63 9.99 6.53 3.02
C GLY A 63 11.11 7.59 3.00
N ASP A 64 10.75 8.87 2.84
CA ASP A 64 11.70 9.97 2.91
C ASP A 64 12.36 10.10 4.29
N ILE A 65 11.60 9.92 5.37
CA ILE A 65 12.13 9.93 6.75
C ILE A 65 13.11 8.77 6.94
N VAL A 66 12.79 7.57 6.43
CA VAL A 66 13.70 6.41 6.46
C VAL A 66 15.01 6.69 5.73
N ARG A 67 14.94 7.18 4.49
CA ARG A 67 16.14 7.54 3.72
C ARG A 67 17.00 8.55 4.49
N ASP A 68 16.38 9.64 4.95
CA ASP A 68 17.08 10.74 5.58
C ASP A 68 17.69 10.35 6.94
N ASP A 69 17.01 9.51 7.74
CA ASP A 69 17.54 8.99 9.00
C ASP A 69 18.81 8.16 8.76
N LEU A 70 18.77 7.23 7.80
CA LEU A 70 19.90 6.36 7.50
C LEU A 70 21.11 7.13 6.97
N ILE A 71 20.90 8.07 6.03
CA ILE A 71 21.99 8.92 5.50
C ILE A 71 22.61 9.77 6.61
N LYS A 72 21.82 10.26 7.57
CA LYS A 72 22.32 11.08 8.68
C LYS A 72 23.02 10.27 9.76
N ARG A 73 22.63 9.02 9.97
CA ARG A 73 23.07 8.18 11.09
C ARG A 73 24.30 7.33 10.75
N PHE A 74 24.47 6.96 9.50
CA PHE A 74 25.54 6.07 9.05
C PHE A 74 26.41 6.81 8.03
N ASP A 75 27.59 7.28 8.45
CA ASP A 75 28.47 8.13 7.64
C ASP A 75 28.87 7.50 6.30
N ASP A 76 28.96 6.16 6.24
CA ASP A 76 29.30 5.41 5.03
C ASP A 76 28.10 5.24 4.07
N VAL A 77 26.87 5.65 4.44
CA VAL A 77 25.67 5.50 3.61
C VAL A 77 25.48 6.74 2.74
N MET A 78 25.72 6.57 1.44
CA MET A 78 25.61 7.66 0.46
C MET A 78 24.19 7.84 -0.09
N ASP A 79 23.46 6.75 -0.28
CA ASP A 79 22.10 6.80 -0.84
C ASP A 79 21.24 5.63 -0.33
N VAL A 80 19.94 5.89 -0.23
CA VAL A 80 18.94 4.92 0.21
C VAL A 80 17.72 5.02 -0.69
N LEU A 81 17.42 3.92 -1.38
CA LEU A 81 16.16 3.72 -2.08
C LEU A 81 15.18 3.02 -1.11
N VAL A 82 13.99 3.61 -0.95
CA VAL A 82 12.94 3.06 -0.10
C VAL A 82 11.71 2.78 -0.95
N HIS A 83 11.35 1.51 -1.05
CA HIS A 83 10.05 1.06 -1.55
C HIS A 83 9.08 1.01 -0.38
N VAL A 84 7.88 1.55 -0.58
CA VAL A 84 6.84 1.64 0.44
C VAL A 84 5.69 0.75 0.01
N ASP A 85 5.53 -0.35 0.73
CA ASP A 85 4.58 -1.40 0.41
C ASP A 85 3.44 -1.42 1.45
N PRO A 86 2.18 -1.67 1.02
CA PRO A 86 1.02 -1.69 1.92
C PRO A 86 0.91 -3.00 2.73
N GLU A 87 1.66 -4.04 2.34
CA GLU A 87 1.66 -5.37 2.96
C GLU A 87 2.98 -6.09 2.65
N ASP A 88 3.27 -7.16 3.39
CA ASP A 88 4.38 -8.05 3.05
C ASP A 88 3.94 -9.01 1.93
N ASP A 89 4.31 -8.67 0.69
CA ASP A 89 4.00 -9.44 -0.50
C ASP A 89 5.17 -10.32 -0.99
N GLU A 90 6.17 -10.57 -0.14
CA GLU A 90 7.36 -11.31 -0.54
C GLU A 90 7.01 -12.73 -1.02
N GLY A 91 7.27 -13.01 -2.30
CA GLY A 91 6.96 -14.30 -2.92
C GLY A 91 5.52 -14.47 -3.41
N ILE A 92 4.69 -13.43 -3.32
CA ILE A 92 3.34 -13.41 -3.89
C ILE A 92 3.42 -12.95 -5.35
N PHE A 93 3.42 -13.90 -6.28
CA PHE A 93 3.28 -13.61 -7.71
C PHE A 93 1.83 -13.81 -8.13
N GLU A 94 1.08 -12.71 -8.22
CA GLU A 94 -0.27 -12.80 -8.75
C GLU A 94 -0.28 -12.78 -10.29
N ASP A 95 -0.35 -13.97 -10.89
CA ASP A 95 -0.37 -14.16 -12.35
C ASP A 95 -1.64 -13.62 -13.05
N SER A 96 -2.61 -13.10 -12.29
CA SER A 96 -3.89 -12.66 -12.82
C SER A 96 -4.00 -11.14 -12.89
N LYS A 97 -4.37 -10.61 -14.06
CA LYS A 97 -4.54 -9.17 -14.28
C LYS A 97 -5.36 -8.53 -13.15
N PRO A 98 -4.85 -7.49 -12.45
CA PRO A 98 -5.60 -6.82 -11.39
C PRO A 98 -6.80 -6.06 -11.99
N LEU A 99 -7.84 -5.86 -11.19
CA LEU A 99 -8.94 -4.97 -11.56
C LEU A 99 -8.42 -3.53 -11.57
N THR A 100 -8.52 -2.87 -12.71
CA THR A 100 -8.13 -1.46 -12.85
C THR A 100 -9.21 -0.56 -12.27
N ARG A 101 -8.87 0.73 -12.05
CA ARG A 101 -9.85 1.73 -11.65
C ARG A 101 -11.05 1.83 -12.61
N ALA A 102 -10.82 1.65 -13.92
CA ALA A 102 -11.88 1.65 -14.92
C ALA A 102 -12.79 0.41 -14.83
N ASP A 103 -12.21 -0.75 -14.50
CA ASP A 103 -12.99 -1.97 -14.27
C ASP A 103 -13.89 -1.80 -13.04
N VAL A 104 -13.34 -1.27 -11.94
CA VAL A 104 -14.11 -0.99 -10.72
C VAL A 104 -15.20 0.05 -10.97
N GLN A 105 -14.91 1.13 -11.68
CA GLN A 105 -15.94 2.12 -12.07
C GLN A 105 -17.09 1.47 -12.83
N SER A 106 -16.79 0.60 -13.80
CA SER A 106 -17.81 -0.10 -14.59
C SER A 106 -18.67 -1.02 -13.72
N LEU A 107 -18.06 -1.71 -12.75
CA LEU A 107 -18.78 -2.53 -11.78
C LEU A 107 -19.70 -1.68 -10.88
N LEU A 108 -19.23 -0.53 -10.40
CA LEU A 108 -20.06 0.37 -9.59
C LEU A 108 -21.24 0.91 -10.42
N ASP A 109 -21.02 1.29 -11.68
CA ASP A 109 -22.08 1.77 -12.58
C ASP A 109 -23.13 0.71 -12.90
N GLU A 110 -22.71 -0.56 -13.01
CA GLU A 110 -23.60 -1.70 -13.25
C GLU A 110 -24.42 -2.07 -12.00
N TYR A 111 -23.75 -2.25 -10.85
CA TYR A 111 -24.38 -2.79 -9.64
C TYR A 111 -25.06 -1.73 -8.78
N LEU A 112 -24.58 -0.49 -8.79
CA LEU A 112 -25.11 0.63 -7.99
C LEU A 112 -25.89 1.63 -8.85
N VAL A 113 -26.57 1.15 -9.91
CA VAL A 113 -27.28 1.96 -10.90
C VAL A 113 -28.23 3.03 -10.33
N GLU A 114 -28.91 2.75 -9.21
CA GLU A 114 -29.87 3.68 -8.59
C GLU A 114 -29.19 4.87 -7.91
N VAL A 115 -27.90 4.73 -7.55
CA VAL A 115 -27.14 5.73 -6.79
C VAL A 115 -25.90 6.22 -7.51
N LYS A 116 -25.59 5.70 -8.71
CA LYS A 116 -24.32 5.95 -9.40
C LYS A 116 -23.99 7.43 -9.59
N THR A 117 -25.00 8.27 -9.86
CA THR A 117 -24.83 9.72 -10.06
C THR A 117 -24.57 10.47 -8.76
N ALA A 118 -24.77 9.81 -7.62
CA ALA A 118 -24.54 10.35 -6.28
C ALA A 118 -23.28 9.76 -5.63
N ILE A 119 -22.55 8.86 -6.28
CA ILE A 119 -21.22 8.43 -5.82
C ILE A 119 -20.30 9.63 -5.94
N GLU A 120 -19.79 10.11 -4.81
CA GLU A 120 -18.89 11.28 -4.79
C GLU A 120 -17.47 10.88 -5.17
N ASP A 121 -17.01 9.73 -4.68
CA ASP A 121 -15.71 9.15 -4.98
C ASP A 121 -15.70 7.65 -4.62
N PHE A 122 -14.64 6.96 -5.04
CA PHE A 122 -14.33 5.62 -4.56
C PHE A 122 -12.83 5.39 -4.51
N ARG A 123 -12.42 4.57 -3.54
CA ARG A 123 -11.03 4.15 -3.32
C ARG A 123 -10.92 2.65 -3.53
N ILE A 124 -9.74 2.24 -3.97
CA ILE A 124 -9.41 0.83 -4.20
C ILE A 124 -8.18 0.53 -3.35
N HIS A 125 -8.28 -0.51 -2.55
CA HIS A 125 -7.16 -1.07 -1.81
C HIS A 125 -6.84 -2.42 -2.44
N TYR A 126 -5.60 -2.61 -2.87
CA TYR A 126 -5.10 -3.87 -3.42
C TYR A 126 -4.37 -4.58 -2.28
N LEU A 127 -5.00 -5.63 -1.74
CA LEU A 127 -4.55 -6.31 -0.52
C LEU A 127 -4.79 -7.81 -0.68
N ASP A 128 -3.83 -8.64 -0.25
CA ASP A 128 -3.90 -10.10 -0.26
C ASP A 128 -4.29 -10.70 -1.64
N GLY A 129 -3.84 -10.08 -2.74
CA GLY A 129 -4.21 -10.49 -4.12
C GLY A 129 -5.69 -10.22 -4.50
N GLN A 130 -6.42 -9.53 -3.64
CA GLN A 130 -7.80 -9.11 -3.88
C GLN A 130 -7.89 -7.58 -3.84
N ILE A 131 -9.08 -7.07 -4.08
CA ILE A 131 -9.37 -5.66 -3.86
C ILE A 131 -10.51 -5.46 -2.86
N GLU A 132 -10.35 -4.42 -2.07
CA GLU A 132 -11.44 -3.82 -1.31
C GLU A 132 -11.79 -2.46 -1.91
N VAL A 133 -13.09 -2.18 -2.01
CA VAL A 133 -13.57 -0.94 -2.61
C VAL A 133 -14.30 -0.12 -1.54
N GLU A 134 -13.84 1.11 -1.30
CA GLU A 134 -14.57 2.08 -0.49
C GLU A 134 -15.41 2.96 -1.42
N VAL A 135 -16.72 3.03 -1.21
CA VAL A 135 -17.62 3.90 -1.99
C VAL A 135 -18.07 5.03 -1.08
N ILE A 136 -17.83 6.27 -1.51
CA ILE A 136 -18.17 7.48 -0.77
C ILE A 136 -19.50 8.03 -1.30
N LEU A 137 -20.47 8.17 -0.40
CA LEU A 137 -21.84 8.57 -0.68
C LEU A 137 -22.29 9.70 0.26
N PRO A 138 -23.31 10.49 -0.12
CA PRO A 138 -23.90 11.51 0.76
C PRO A 138 -24.52 10.91 2.03
N TYR A 139 -24.38 11.60 3.17
CA TYR A 139 -24.93 11.16 4.45
C TYR A 139 -26.43 10.88 4.43
N ALA A 140 -27.19 11.62 3.61
CA ALA A 140 -28.63 11.41 3.42
C ALA A 140 -29.01 9.96 3.07
N PHE A 141 -28.07 9.16 2.53
CA PHE A 141 -28.33 7.78 2.13
C PHE A 141 -28.24 6.83 3.34
N SER A 142 -27.49 7.20 4.37
CA SER A 142 -27.38 6.42 5.62
C SER A 142 -28.65 6.46 6.48
N VAL A 143 -29.50 7.48 6.28
CA VAL A 143 -30.75 7.66 7.02
C VAL A 143 -31.99 7.23 6.23
N ASP A 144 -31.81 6.78 4.98
CA ASP A 144 -32.87 6.24 4.13
C ASP A 144 -32.81 4.70 4.17
N PRO A 145 -33.73 4.02 4.88
CA PRO A 145 -33.70 2.57 5.02
C PRO A 145 -33.83 1.82 3.69
N LYS A 146 -34.52 2.40 2.69
CA LYS A 146 -34.69 1.77 1.38
C LYS A 146 -33.38 1.79 0.61
N LYS A 147 -32.70 2.95 0.62
CA LYS A 147 -31.37 3.08 -0.01
C LYS A 147 -30.33 2.20 0.68
N LEU A 148 -30.29 2.18 2.01
CA LEU A 148 -29.40 1.28 2.74
C LEU A 148 -29.65 -0.19 2.37
N ALA A 149 -30.91 -0.64 2.38
CA ALA A 149 -31.24 -2.01 2.00
C ALA A 149 -30.82 -2.35 0.57
N TYR A 150 -31.01 -1.42 -0.37
CA TYR A 150 -30.51 -1.55 -1.74
C TYR A 150 -28.99 -1.67 -1.78
N LEU A 151 -28.25 -0.72 -1.17
CA LEU A 151 -26.79 -0.68 -1.16
C LEU A 151 -26.20 -1.96 -0.56
N THR A 152 -26.66 -2.37 0.63
CA THR A 152 -26.20 -3.61 1.28
C THR A 152 -26.43 -4.84 0.39
N LYS A 153 -27.59 -4.92 -0.29
CA LYS A 153 -27.89 -6.01 -1.21
C LYS A 153 -26.92 -6.01 -2.41
N GLN A 154 -26.63 -4.85 -2.99
CA GLN A 154 -25.75 -4.75 -4.16
C GLN A 154 -24.29 -5.02 -3.81
N CYS A 155 -23.78 -4.47 -2.69
CA CYS A 155 -22.44 -4.78 -2.20
C CYS A 155 -22.25 -6.28 -1.99
N LYS A 156 -23.25 -6.98 -1.43
CA LYS A 156 -23.22 -8.44 -1.29
C LYS A 156 -23.18 -9.16 -2.65
N LEU A 157 -23.92 -8.67 -3.64
CA LEU A 157 -23.90 -9.25 -4.99
C LEU A 157 -22.54 -9.07 -5.67
N ILE A 158 -21.93 -7.88 -5.57
CA ILE A 158 -20.59 -7.62 -6.11
C ILE A 158 -19.58 -8.61 -5.53
N ARG A 159 -19.49 -8.71 -4.20
CA ARG A 159 -18.58 -9.64 -3.49
C ARG A 159 -18.79 -11.10 -3.88
N THR A 160 -20.05 -11.50 -4.11
CA THR A 160 -20.36 -12.90 -4.46
C THR A 160 -20.05 -13.21 -5.93
N ARG A 161 -20.22 -12.23 -6.83
CA ARG A 161 -20.08 -12.44 -8.29
C ARG A 161 -18.69 -12.14 -8.81
N ILE A 162 -17.98 -11.21 -8.20
CA ILE A 162 -16.67 -10.75 -8.64
C ILE A 162 -15.63 -11.31 -7.67
N LYS A 163 -15.04 -12.46 -8.01
CA LYS A 163 -14.09 -13.18 -7.14
C LYS A 163 -12.90 -12.37 -6.67
N LYS A 164 -12.50 -11.32 -7.41
CA LYS A 164 -11.39 -10.43 -7.05
C LYS A 164 -11.78 -9.34 -6.04
N ILE A 165 -13.07 -9.16 -5.73
CA ILE A 165 -13.52 -8.18 -4.74
C ILE A 165 -13.75 -8.91 -3.43
N ASP A 166 -12.86 -8.69 -2.46
CA ASP A 166 -13.03 -9.23 -1.11
C ASP A 166 -14.18 -8.49 -0.40
N ASN A 167 -14.17 -7.16 -0.47
CA ASN A 167 -15.15 -6.33 0.20
C ASN A 167 -15.52 -5.03 -0.53
N VAL A 168 -16.71 -4.51 -0.20
CA VAL A 168 -17.18 -3.19 -0.62
C VAL A 168 -17.71 -2.45 0.60
N PHE A 169 -16.98 -1.43 1.04
CA PHE A 169 -17.33 -0.57 2.15
C PHE A 169 -18.12 0.64 1.67
N LEU A 170 -19.07 1.09 2.50
CA LEU A 170 -19.87 2.28 2.24
C LEU A 170 -19.51 3.35 3.27
N PHE A 171 -18.98 4.46 2.80
CA PHE A 171 -18.67 5.62 3.62
C PHE A 171 -19.67 6.73 3.33
N PHE A 172 -20.27 7.27 4.38
CA PHE A 172 -21.29 8.31 4.28
C PHE A 172 -20.72 9.63 4.75
N LYS A 173 -20.48 10.55 3.81
CA LYS A 173 -19.90 11.85 4.07
C LYS A 173 -20.97 12.83 4.53
N LEU A 174 -20.71 13.48 5.68
CA LEU A 174 -21.56 14.50 6.30
C LEU A 174 -21.60 15.80 5.47
#